data_AF-A0A972V0D6-F1
#
_entry.id   AF-A0A972V0D6-F1
#
_cell.length_a   1.000
_cell.length_b   1.000
_cell.length_c   1.000
_cell.angle_alpha   90.00
_cell.angle_beta   90.00
_cell.angle_gamma   90.00
#
_symmetry.space_group_name_H-M   'P 1'
#
loop_
_entity.id
_entity.type
_entity.pdbx_description
1 polymer ?
#
loop_
_entity_poly.entity_id
_entity_poly.type
_entity_poly.pdbx_seq_one_letter_code
_entity_poly.pdbx_strand_id
1 'polypeptide(L)'
;KKTILSCISEYINNDQLSKLIESEVEKKKIIYIKRHSTLTKGYLYAEALSGAQNYFNLLINGNKKDHDYLNKKVLMQLIENAVTDILIIDERVFKFYENADEEIKKRWDFANISVINDKELGNKSELFSAIEKKCKERITKFLIIHQGVIDKIIQNDNDDSFKTDEKNLLNSLKKYAPYIVVTSGRGKPDKIPNGVKFLPYSSIADTLMKPYHEKFLLTNILLKLSAYEN
;
A
#
# COMPACT_ATOMS: atom_id res chain seq x y z
N LYS A 1 -22.99 -3.88 -17.68
CA LYS A 1 -22.49 -4.11 -16.29
C LYS A 1 -21.75 -5.45 -16.28
N LYS A 2 -20.44 -5.49 -16.52
CA LYS A 2 -19.62 -6.68 -16.27
C LYS A 2 -18.84 -6.44 -14.98
N THR A 3 -19.09 -7.27 -13.98
CA THR A 3 -18.30 -7.30 -12.74
C THR A 3 -17.01 -8.03 -13.07
N ILE A 4 -15.85 -7.48 -12.71
CA ILE A 4 -14.50 -8.05 -12.99
C ILE A 4 -14.40 -9.55 -12.60
N LEU A 5 -15.25 -10.01 -11.67
CA LEU A 5 -15.47 -11.42 -11.31
C LEU A 5 -15.61 -12.40 -12.47
N SER A 6 -16.40 -12.10 -13.51
CA SER A 6 -16.58 -13.04 -14.64
C SER A 6 -15.29 -13.24 -15.44
N CYS A 7 -14.42 -12.23 -15.44
CA CYS A 7 -13.13 -12.29 -16.12
C CYS A 7 -12.04 -12.92 -15.24
N ILE A 8 -12.21 -12.98 -13.92
CA ILE A 8 -11.27 -13.66 -13.03
C ILE A 8 -11.49 -15.18 -13.07
N SER A 9 -12.75 -15.63 -13.04
CA SER A 9 -13.10 -17.07 -13.06
C SER A 9 -12.72 -17.78 -14.36
N GLU A 10 -12.73 -17.08 -15.50
CA GLU A 10 -12.33 -17.66 -16.80
C GLU A 10 -10.81 -17.84 -16.95
N TYR A 11 -9.99 -17.17 -16.13
CA TYR A 11 -8.53 -17.07 -16.33
C TYR A 11 -7.69 -17.87 -15.32
N ILE A 12 -8.26 -18.33 -14.21
CA ILE A 12 -7.52 -19.09 -13.17
C ILE A 12 -7.62 -20.59 -13.48
N ASN A 13 -6.69 -21.10 -14.28
CA ASN A 13 -6.40 -22.53 -14.48
C ASN A 13 -5.02 -22.88 -13.88
N ASN A 14 -4.73 -22.42 -12.67
CA ASN A 14 -3.46 -22.69 -11.99
C ASN A 14 -3.70 -23.16 -10.55
N ASP A 15 -3.42 -24.44 -10.30
CA ASP A 15 -3.98 -25.29 -9.24
C ASP A 15 -3.56 -24.92 -7.79
N GLN A 16 -2.58 -24.03 -7.65
CA GLN A 16 -2.12 -23.51 -6.34
C GLN A 16 -2.66 -22.10 -6.04
N LEU A 17 -2.79 -21.26 -7.08
CA LEU A 17 -3.40 -19.94 -6.95
C LEU A 17 -4.93 -20.06 -6.84
N SER A 18 -5.53 -21.04 -7.52
CA SER A 18 -6.94 -21.40 -7.39
C SER A 18 -7.27 -21.75 -5.93
N LYS A 19 -6.48 -22.56 -5.25
CA LYS A 19 -6.75 -22.97 -3.85
C LYS A 19 -6.66 -21.83 -2.84
N LEU A 20 -5.69 -20.91 -3.01
CA LEU A 20 -5.54 -19.73 -2.15
C LEU A 20 -6.67 -18.71 -2.39
N ILE A 21 -7.07 -18.56 -3.66
CA ILE A 21 -8.19 -17.70 -4.06
C ILE A 21 -9.51 -18.34 -3.61
N GLU A 22 -9.76 -19.62 -3.86
CA GLU A 22 -10.96 -20.37 -3.45
C GLU A 22 -11.21 -20.32 -1.94
N SER A 23 -10.18 -20.46 -1.10
CA SER A 23 -10.33 -20.37 0.36
C SER A 23 -10.77 -18.99 0.87
N GLU A 24 -10.45 -17.92 0.13
CA GLU A 24 -10.86 -16.53 0.44
C GLU A 24 -12.12 -16.09 -0.36
N VAL A 25 -12.41 -16.74 -1.49
CA VAL A 25 -13.42 -16.36 -2.49
C VAL A 25 -14.77 -17.02 -2.30
N GLU A 26 -14.84 -18.21 -1.68
CA GLU A 26 -16.12 -18.90 -1.45
C GLU A 26 -17.14 -18.07 -0.65
N LYS A 27 -16.75 -16.94 -0.04
CA LYS A 27 -17.67 -16.06 0.71
C LYS A 27 -17.62 -14.57 0.35
N LYS A 28 -16.71 -14.10 -0.53
CA LYS A 28 -16.54 -12.67 -0.87
C LYS A 28 -16.25 -12.44 -2.36
N LYS A 29 -16.76 -11.33 -2.89
CA LYS A 29 -16.39 -10.84 -4.23
C LYS A 29 -14.95 -10.27 -4.16
N ILE A 30 -14.06 -10.51 -5.12
CA ILE A 30 -12.62 -10.14 -4.96
C ILE A 30 -12.40 -8.63 -5.13
N ILE A 31 -12.64 -8.07 -6.32
CA ILE A 31 -12.27 -6.70 -6.66
C ILE A 31 -13.50 -5.92 -7.13
N TYR A 32 -13.73 -4.75 -6.57
CA TYR A 32 -14.79 -3.83 -6.98
C TYR A 32 -14.25 -2.46 -7.35
N ILE A 33 -14.28 -2.15 -8.64
CA ILE A 33 -13.85 -0.85 -9.14
C ILE A 33 -15.03 -0.21 -9.83
N LYS A 34 -15.43 0.98 -9.37
CA LYS A 34 -16.58 1.67 -9.94
C LYS A 34 -16.40 3.19 -9.90
N ARG A 35 -16.84 3.83 -10.98
CA ARG A 35 -16.80 5.29 -11.13
C ARG A 35 -17.84 5.97 -10.23
N HIS A 36 -17.43 7.00 -9.48
CA HIS A 36 -18.28 7.88 -8.66
C HIS A 36 -19.34 7.14 -7.83
N SER A 37 -18.97 6.08 -7.13
CA SER A 37 -19.92 5.31 -6.32
C SER A 37 -19.50 5.22 -4.86
N THR A 38 -20.50 5.18 -3.98
CA THR A 38 -20.35 4.71 -2.62
C THR A 38 -19.87 3.25 -2.61
N LEU A 39 -18.80 2.99 -1.85
CA LEU A 39 -18.21 1.66 -1.71
C LEU A 39 -19.04 0.87 -0.69
N THR A 40 -19.41 -0.35 -1.05
CA THR A 40 -20.20 -1.26 -0.19
C THR A 40 -19.29 -2.36 0.36
N LYS A 41 -19.46 -2.72 1.64
CA LYS A 41 -18.76 -3.86 2.25
C LYS A 41 -19.08 -5.17 1.52
N GLY A 42 -18.12 -6.10 1.50
CA GLY A 42 -18.26 -7.42 0.85
C GLY A 42 -17.25 -7.71 -0.28
N TYR A 43 -16.24 -6.85 -0.46
CA TYR A 43 -15.14 -7.04 -1.41
C TYR A 43 -13.79 -7.12 -0.70
N LEU A 44 -12.82 -7.84 -1.28
CA LEU A 44 -11.42 -7.85 -0.81
C LEU A 44 -10.73 -6.50 -1.09
N TYR A 45 -11.10 -5.86 -2.20
CA TYR A 45 -10.63 -4.52 -2.57
C TYR A 45 -11.74 -3.71 -3.22
N ALA A 46 -11.86 -2.44 -2.86
CA ALA A 46 -12.74 -1.53 -3.58
C ALA A 46 -12.12 -0.14 -3.80
N GLU A 47 -12.22 0.37 -5.03
CA GLU A 47 -11.70 1.69 -5.39
C GLU A 47 -12.70 2.47 -6.24
N ALA A 48 -12.90 3.74 -5.85
CA ALA A 48 -13.72 4.67 -6.60
C ALA A 48 -12.88 5.31 -7.71
N LEU A 49 -13.36 5.23 -8.96
CA LEU A 49 -12.66 5.83 -10.09
C LEU A 49 -13.16 7.23 -10.45
N SER A 50 -12.25 8.06 -10.94
CA SER A 50 -12.52 9.33 -11.62
C SER A 50 -11.89 9.32 -13.01
N GLY A 51 -12.53 9.98 -13.98
CA GLY A 51 -11.98 10.10 -15.34
C GLY A 51 -10.67 10.90 -15.41
N ALA A 52 -10.34 11.64 -14.35
CA ALA A 52 -9.08 12.37 -14.21
C ALA A 52 -7.91 11.50 -13.70
N GLN A 53 -8.15 10.24 -13.32
CA GLN A 53 -7.08 9.38 -12.81
C GLN A 53 -6.18 8.88 -13.93
N ASN A 54 -4.87 8.84 -13.67
CA ASN A 54 -3.88 8.58 -14.72
C ASN A 54 -3.99 7.18 -15.33
N TYR A 55 -4.50 6.20 -14.59
CA TYR A 55 -4.66 4.81 -15.03
C TYR A 55 -6.06 4.49 -15.57
N PHE A 56 -6.97 5.45 -15.60
CA PHE A 56 -8.35 5.24 -16.04
C PHE A 56 -8.44 4.69 -17.47
N ASN A 57 -7.65 5.28 -18.39
CA ASN A 57 -7.60 4.84 -19.78
C ASN A 57 -7.04 3.42 -19.94
N LEU A 58 -6.12 3.01 -19.06
CA LEU A 58 -5.59 1.64 -19.05
C LEU A 58 -6.70 0.64 -18.70
N LEU A 59 -7.53 0.96 -17.69
CA LEU A 59 -8.64 0.11 -17.28
C LEU A 59 -9.76 0.02 -18.32
N ILE A 60 -10.06 1.13 -19.02
CA ILE A 60 -11.07 1.13 -20.09
C ILE A 60 -10.57 0.37 -21.32
N ASN A 61 -9.32 0.61 -21.74
CA ASN A 61 -8.80 0.04 -22.97
C ASN A 61 -8.33 -1.41 -22.81
N GLY A 62 -8.01 -1.85 -21.59
CA GLY A 62 -7.68 -3.25 -21.25
C GLY A 62 -8.86 -4.23 -21.31
N ASN A 63 -9.92 -3.89 -22.06
CA ASN A 63 -11.08 -4.76 -22.31
C ASN A 63 -11.43 -4.84 -23.80
N LYS A 64 -10.49 -4.47 -24.68
CA LYS A 64 -10.64 -4.67 -26.13
C LYS A 64 -10.21 -6.10 -26.48
N LYS A 65 -11.00 -6.77 -27.33
CA LYS A 65 -10.81 -8.19 -27.70
C LYS A 65 -9.46 -8.49 -28.36
N ASP A 66 -8.78 -7.48 -28.90
CA ASP A 66 -7.57 -7.63 -29.72
C ASP A 66 -6.26 -7.62 -28.90
N HIS A 67 -6.32 -7.54 -27.56
CA HIS A 67 -5.14 -7.40 -26.71
C HIS A 67 -5.14 -8.34 -25.49
N ASP A 68 -5.22 -9.65 -25.72
CA ASP A 68 -5.26 -10.68 -24.65
C ASP A 68 -4.13 -10.53 -23.61
N TYR A 69 -2.89 -10.29 -24.05
CA TYR A 69 -1.76 -10.07 -23.13
C TYR A 69 -1.94 -8.83 -22.25
N LEU A 70 -2.36 -7.70 -22.83
CA LEU A 70 -2.55 -6.46 -22.08
C LEU A 70 -3.66 -6.62 -21.04
N ASN A 71 -4.74 -7.29 -21.42
CA ASN A 71 -5.88 -7.54 -20.55
C ASN A 71 -5.45 -8.43 -19.36
N LYS A 72 -4.70 -9.51 -19.63
CA LYS A 72 -4.10 -10.37 -18.59
C LYS A 72 -3.18 -9.58 -17.66
N LYS A 73 -2.30 -8.74 -18.21
CA LYS A 73 -1.38 -7.92 -17.42
C LYS A 73 -2.12 -6.96 -16.50
N VAL A 74 -3.11 -6.22 -17.02
CA VAL A 74 -3.91 -5.29 -16.23
C VAL A 74 -4.67 -6.04 -15.13
N LEU A 75 -5.23 -7.21 -15.44
CA LEU A 75 -5.92 -8.04 -14.46
C LEU A 75 -4.97 -8.48 -13.32
N MET A 76 -3.77 -8.94 -13.66
CA MET A 76 -2.77 -9.32 -12.66
C MET A 76 -2.37 -8.13 -11.78
N GLN A 77 -2.15 -6.95 -12.37
CA GLN A 77 -1.84 -5.74 -11.60
C GLN A 77 -2.99 -5.33 -10.67
N LEU A 78 -4.25 -5.54 -11.09
CA LEU A 78 -5.41 -5.29 -10.24
C LEU A 78 -5.46 -6.27 -9.06
N ILE A 79 -5.16 -7.55 -9.29
CA ILE A 79 -5.07 -8.57 -8.25
C ILE A 79 -3.96 -8.22 -7.28
N GLU A 80 -2.76 -7.93 -7.77
CA GLU A 80 -1.62 -7.47 -6.96
C GLU A 80 -2.01 -6.27 -6.09
N ASN A 81 -2.67 -5.28 -6.68
CA ASN A 81 -3.15 -4.11 -5.96
C ASN A 81 -4.21 -4.43 -4.90
N ALA A 82 -5.09 -5.40 -5.15
CA ALA A 82 -6.09 -5.82 -4.18
C ALA A 82 -5.48 -6.52 -2.96
N VAL A 83 -4.49 -7.39 -3.18
CA VAL A 83 -3.84 -8.20 -2.12
C VAL A 83 -2.62 -7.53 -1.47
N THR A 84 -2.37 -6.25 -1.78
CA THR A 84 -1.23 -5.51 -1.24
C THR A 84 -1.69 -4.54 -0.16
N ASP A 85 -1.43 -4.89 1.09
CA ASP A 85 -1.61 -3.98 2.22
C ASP A 85 -0.42 -3.03 2.37
N ILE A 86 -0.72 -1.74 2.51
CA ILE A 86 0.26 -0.67 2.66
C ILE A 86 0.04 0.00 4.01
N LEU A 87 1.07 -0.01 4.85
CA LEU A 87 1.11 0.72 6.12
C LEU A 87 2.00 1.96 5.97
N ILE A 88 1.49 3.12 6.38
CA ILE A 88 2.18 4.41 6.23
C ILE A 88 2.39 5.06 7.59
N ILE A 89 3.61 5.54 7.83
CA ILE A 89 3.99 6.31 9.01
C ILE A 89 4.66 7.60 8.52
N ASP A 90 3.85 8.64 8.32
CA ASP A 90 4.29 9.93 7.79
C ASP A 90 3.36 11.02 8.35
N GLU A 91 3.94 12.06 8.95
CA GLU A 91 3.19 13.07 9.69
C GLU A 91 2.23 13.86 8.79
N ARG A 92 2.60 14.06 7.53
CA ARG A 92 1.81 14.84 6.56
C ARG A 92 0.68 13.99 6.01
N VAL A 93 0.95 12.71 5.77
CA VAL A 93 -0.07 11.74 5.33
C VAL A 93 -1.09 11.54 6.44
N PHE A 94 -0.65 11.39 7.69
CA PHE A 94 -1.56 11.28 8.84
C PHE A 94 -2.42 12.54 8.99
N LYS A 95 -1.83 13.74 8.93
CA LYS A 95 -2.58 15.00 9.01
C LYS A 95 -3.63 15.11 7.89
N PHE A 96 -3.30 14.69 6.66
CA PHE A 96 -4.29 14.65 5.58
C PHE A 96 -5.42 13.66 5.90
N TYR A 97 -5.08 12.44 6.31
CA TYR A 97 -6.05 11.40 6.65
C TYR A 97 -6.97 11.82 7.80
N GLU A 98 -6.42 12.44 8.85
CA GLU A 98 -7.16 12.92 10.03
C GLU A 98 -8.23 13.96 9.63
N ASN A 99 -7.83 14.94 8.81
CA ASN A 99 -8.69 16.02 8.33
C ASN A 99 -9.60 15.62 7.15
N ALA A 100 -9.42 14.42 6.59
CA ALA A 100 -10.21 13.96 5.47
C ALA A 100 -11.64 13.57 5.90
N ASP A 101 -12.60 13.77 5.00
CA ASP A 101 -13.97 13.35 5.20
C ASP A 101 -14.09 11.82 5.36
N GLU A 102 -15.15 11.38 6.04
CA GLU A 102 -15.44 9.96 6.28
C GLU A 102 -15.48 9.12 5.00
N GLU A 103 -15.85 9.70 3.86
CA GLU A 103 -15.81 8.99 2.58
C GLU A 103 -14.39 8.66 2.13
N ILE A 104 -13.44 9.57 2.32
CA ILE A 104 -12.04 9.36 1.93
C ILE A 104 -11.42 8.30 2.83
N LYS A 105 -11.67 8.39 4.15
CA LYS A 105 -11.22 7.38 5.13
C LYS A 105 -11.73 5.99 4.78
N LYS A 106 -13.02 5.87 4.43
CA LYS A 106 -13.61 4.60 3.94
C LYS A 106 -12.92 4.10 2.67
N ARG A 107 -12.63 4.97 1.70
CA ARG A 107 -11.92 4.57 0.46
C ARG A 107 -10.55 3.98 0.77
N TRP A 108 -9.78 4.59 1.68
CA TRP A 108 -8.48 4.06 2.10
C TRP A 108 -8.60 2.71 2.79
N ASP A 109 -9.58 2.54 3.68
CA ASP A 109 -9.84 1.27 4.37
C ASP A 109 -10.17 0.14 3.39
N PHE A 110 -11.05 0.40 2.41
CA PHE A 110 -11.39 -0.53 1.33
C PHE A 110 -10.25 -0.78 0.35
N ALA A 111 -9.29 0.14 0.28
CA ALA A 111 -8.12 0.02 -0.56
C ALA A 111 -6.95 -0.64 0.18
N ASN A 112 -7.10 -1.11 1.42
CA ASN A 112 -6.01 -1.72 2.19
C ASN A 112 -4.84 -0.76 2.44
N ILE A 113 -5.15 0.52 2.70
CA ILE A 113 -4.18 1.53 3.13
C ILE A 113 -4.45 1.87 4.59
N SER A 114 -3.42 1.74 5.43
CA SER A 114 -3.46 2.07 6.85
C SER A 114 -2.43 3.15 7.16
N VAL A 115 -2.76 4.05 8.10
CA VAL A 115 -1.85 5.11 8.56
C VAL A 115 -1.71 5.04 10.07
N ILE A 116 -0.51 5.25 10.59
CA ILE A 116 -0.22 5.38 12.02
C ILE A 116 0.09 6.85 12.33
N ASN A 117 -0.40 7.33 13.48
CA ASN A 117 -0.08 8.64 14.02
C ASN A 117 1.36 8.66 14.54
N ASP A 118 2.23 9.44 13.92
CA ASP A 118 3.64 9.57 14.32
C ASP A 118 3.81 10.32 15.66
N LYS A 119 2.83 11.11 16.08
CA LYS A 119 2.87 11.83 17.36
C LYS A 119 2.86 10.89 18.56
N GLU A 120 2.21 9.74 18.41
CA GLU A 120 2.14 8.67 19.43
C GLU A 120 3.41 7.79 19.43
N LEU A 121 4.36 8.05 18.51
CA LEU A 121 5.61 7.32 18.39
C LEU A 121 6.73 8.18 18.97
N GLY A 122 6.92 8.07 20.28
CA GLY A 122 7.97 8.73 21.05
C GLY A 122 9.26 7.93 21.09
N ASN A 123 9.19 6.60 21.08
CA ASN A 123 10.36 5.72 21.14
C ASN A 123 10.18 4.44 20.29
N LYS A 124 11.21 3.59 20.29
CA LYS A 124 11.23 2.32 19.56
C LYS A 124 10.13 1.37 20.03
N SER A 125 9.93 1.20 21.33
CA SER A 125 8.91 0.29 21.86
C SER A 125 7.51 0.64 21.34
N GLU A 126 7.18 1.93 21.36
CA GLU A 126 5.90 2.46 20.86
C GLU A 126 5.72 2.22 19.35
N LEU A 127 6.77 2.48 18.54
CA LEU A 127 6.76 2.17 17.10
C LEU A 127 6.45 0.69 16.84
N PHE A 128 7.16 -0.21 17.51
CA PHE A 128 7.01 -1.65 17.30
C PHE A 128 5.62 -2.12 17.72
N SER A 129 5.13 -1.63 18.86
CA SER A 129 3.78 -1.93 19.35
C SER A 129 2.69 -1.46 18.37
N ALA A 130 2.82 -0.24 17.85
CA ALA A 130 1.87 0.32 16.89
C ALA A 130 1.85 -0.47 15.56
N ILE A 131 3.03 -0.80 15.02
CA ILE A 131 3.15 -1.62 13.81
C ILE A 131 2.61 -3.03 14.05
N GLU A 132 2.98 -3.66 15.15
CA GLU A 132 2.52 -5.01 15.48
C GLU A 132 1.00 -5.09 15.60
N LYS A 133 0.38 -4.11 16.26
CA LYS A 133 -1.08 -4.00 16.33
C LYS A 133 -1.71 -3.95 14.94
N LYS A 134 -1.14 -3.17 14.02
CA LYS A 134 -1.64 -3.08 12.64
C LYS A 134 -1.38 -4.33 11.81
N CYS A 135 -0.22 -4.97 11.99
CA CYS A 135 0.11 -6.22 11.30
C CYS A 135 -0.72 -7.42 11.82
N LYS A 136 -1.27 -7.36 13.03
CA LYS A 136 -2.25 -8.36 13.52
C LYS A 136 -3.62 -8.22 12.85
N GLU A 137 -4.00 -7.01 12.44
CA GLU A 137 -5.25 -6.74 11.73
C GLU A 137 -5.16 -7.16 10.25
N ARG A 138 -3.98 -6.97 9.63
CA ARG A 138 -3.75 -7.20 8.19
C ARG A 138 -2.30 -7.59 7.89
N ILE A 139 -2.08 -8.48 6.93
CA ILE A 139 -0.73 -8.89 6.49
C ILE A 139 -0.09 -7.76 5.68
N THR A 140 0.70 -6.92 6.34
CA THR A 140 1.33 -5.76 5.70
C THR A 140 2.46 -6.19 4.76
N LYS A 141 2.36 -5.84 3.47
CA LYS A 141 3.42 -6.11 2.49
C LYS A 141 4.44 -4.98 2.43
N PHE A 142 3.96 -3.73 2.41
CA PHE A 142 4.81 -2.55 2.36
C PHE A 142 4.63 -1.70 3.61
N LEU A 143 5.73 -1.40 4.28
CA LEU A 143 5.81 -0.35 5.29
C LEU A 143 6.51 0.86 4.70
N ILE A 144 5.78 1.97 4.62
CA ILE A 144 6.28 3.27 4.18
C ILE A 144 6.48 4.13 5.44
N ILE A 145 7.70 4.57 5.69
CA ILE A 145 8.02 5.38 6.87
C ILE A 145 8.81 6.63 6.46
N HIS A 146 8.39 7.78 6.96
CA HIS A 146 9.06 9.04 6.70
C HIS A 146 10.36 9.15 7.51
N GLN A 147 11.42 9.66 6.88
CA GLN A 147 12.74 9.83 7.50
C GLN A 147 12.66 10.61 8.82
N GLY A 148 11.84 11.66 8.90
CA GLY A 148 11.71 12.45 10.12
C GLY A 148 11.19 11.65 11.32
N VAL A 149 10.38 10.61 11.08
CA VAL A 149 9.90 9.70 12.12
C VAL A 149 11.03 8.79 12.61
N ILE A 150 11.84 8.28 11.69
CA ILE A 150 13.03 7.48 12.01
C ILE A 150 13.99 8.30 12.87
N ASP A 151 14.32 9.52 12.42
CA ASP A 151 15.25 10.42 13.11
C ASP A 151 14.77 10.73 14.53
N LYS A 152 13.47 11.02 14.69
CA LYS A 152 12.84 11.27 16.00
C LYS A 152 12.96 10.08 16.94
N ILE A 153 12.70 8.86 16.43
CA ILE A 153 12.76 7.63 17.24
C ILE A 153 14.19 7.37 17.71
N ILE A 154 15.17 7.53 16.82
CA ILE A 154 16.59 7.34 17.14
C ILE A 154 17.06 8.38 18.17
N GLN A 155 16.65 9.64 18.03
CA GLN A 155 17.03 10.71 18.97
C GLN A 155 16.44 10.54 20.37
N ASN A 156 15.25 9.97 20.48
CA ASN A 156 14.56 9.77 21.76
C ASN A 156 14.93 8.45 22.45
N ASP A 157 15.61 7.54 21.74
CA ASP A 157 16.09 6.27 22.32
C ASP A 157 17.34 6.58 23.17
N ASN A 158 17.12 6.86 24.46
CA ASN A 158 18.18 7.15 25.45
C ASN A 158 19.00 5.91 25.87
N ASP A 159 18.90 4.80 25.12
CA ASP A 159 19.57 3.55 25.49
C ASP A 159 21.05 3.60 25.06
N ASP A 160 21.90 4.10 25.97
CA ASP A 160 23.36 4.19 25.81
C ASP A 160 24.05 2.82 25.56
N SER A 161 23.35 1.70 25.82
CA SER A 161 23.93 0.35 25.70
C SER A 161 23.99 -0.17 24.27
N PHE A 162 23.16 0.36 23.37
CA PHE A 162 23.19 0.10 21.94
C PHE A 162 22.72 1.38 21.25
N LYS A 163 23.63 2.15 20.65
CA LYS A 163 23.21 3.19 19.69
C LYS A 163 22.37 2.51 18.62
N THR A 164 21.04 2.68 18.69
CA THR A 164 20.12 2.22 17.66
C THR A 164 20.45 3.04 16.41
N ASP A 165 21.29 2.48 15.53
CA ASP A 165 21.47 3.05 14.21
C ASP A 165 20.24 2.78 13.34
N GLU A 166 20.03 3.65 12.35
CA GLU A 166 18.90 3.56 11.40
C GLU A 166 18.81 2.16 10.76
N LYS A 167 19.95 1.54 10.47
CA LYS A 167 20.03 0.21 9.86
C LYS A 167 19.45 -0.88 10.76
N ASN A 168 19.78 -0.89 12.05
CA ASN A 168 19.28 -1.86 13.02
C ASN A 168 17.78 -1.70 13.25
N LEU A 169 17.30 -0.44 13.28
CA LEU A 169 15.87 -0.15 13.36
C LEU A 169 15.13 -0.73 12.15
N LEU A 170 15.52 -0.35 10.93
CA LEU A 170 14.85 -0.76 9.70
C LEU A 170 14.92 -2.27 9.46
N ASN A 171 16.04 -2.93 9.79
CA ASN A 171 16.13 -4.38 9.71
C ASN A 171 15.19 -5.08 10.70
N SER A 172 15.04 -4.53 11.90
CA SER A 172 14.12 -5.08 12.90
C SER A 172 12.65 -4.93 12.50
N LEU A 173 12.32 -3.94 11.65
CA LEU A 173 10.96 -3.77 11.10
C LEU A 173 10.62 -4.78 10.01
N LYS A 174 11.62 -5.40 9.35
CA LYS A 174 11.38 -6.39 8.29
C LYS A 174 10.60 -7.63 8.76
N LYS A 175 10.58 -7.90 10.06
CA LYS A 175 9.76 -8.97 10.65
C LYS A 175 8.25 -8.70 10.55
N TYR A 176 7.85 -7.44 10.38
CA TYR A 176 6.44 -7.03 10.28
C TYR A 176 5.99 -6.75 8.85
N ALA A 177 6.91 -6.29 8.00
CA ALA A 177 6.67 -6.05 6.59
C ALA A 177 7.92 -6.38 5.79
N PRO A 178 7.85 -7.26 4.76
CA PRO A 178 9.02 -7.68 4.00
C PRO A 178 9.67 -6.53 3.22
N TYR A 179 8.89 -5.53 2.82
CA TYR A 179 9.36 -4.38 2.06
C TYR A 179 9.25 -3.10 2.89
N ILE A 180 10.40 -2.52 3.21
CA ILE A 180 10.50 -1.24 3.91
C ILE A 180 10.88 -0.16 2.90
N VAL A 181 10.09 0.91 2.88
CA VAL A 181 10.28 2.07 1.99
C VAL A 181 10.39 3.32 2.85
N VAL A 182 11.50 4.05 2.67
CA VAL A 182 11.74 5.32 3.35
C VAL A 182 11.33 6.46 2.43
N THR A 183 10.57 7.41 2.97
CA THR A 183 10.20 8.66 2.28
C THR A 183 10.95 9.85 2.87
N SER A 184 11.23 10.84 2.01
CA SER A 184 11.79 12.12 2.42
C SER A 184 11.30 13.24 1.51
N GLY A 185 11.08 14.41 2.09
CA GLY A 185 10.83 15.67 1.37
C GLY A 185 12.09 16.44 0.96
N ARG A 186 13.29 16.01 1.38
CA ARG A 186 14.56 16.75 1.18
C ARG A 186 15.52 16.09 0.18
N GLY A 187 15.01 15.19 -0.67
CA GLY A 187 15.82 14.37 -1.57
C GLY A 187 16.16 13.01 -0.97
N LYS A 188 16.95 12.22 -1.71
CA LYS A 188 17.36 10.87 -1.30
C LYS A 188 18.41 10.98 -0.16
N PRO A 189 18.20 10.33 1.00
CA PRO A 189 19.21 10.24 2.04
C PRO A 189 20.52 9.63 1.51
N ASP A 190 21.67 10.15 1.97
CA ASP A 190 23.00 9.77 1.46
C ASP A 190 23.34 8.28 1.69
N LYS A 191 22.74 7.65 2.71
CA LYS A 191 22.99 6.26 3.09
C LYS A 191 21.70 5.54 3.47
N ILE A 192 21.01 4.99 2.47
CA ILE A 192 19.89 4.08 2.72
C ILE A 192 20.45 2.67 2.91
N PRO A 193 20.12 1.96 4.01
CA PRO A 193 20.63 0.60 4.24
C PRO A 193 20.25 -0.39 3.11
N ASN A 194 21.08 -1.41 2.91
CA ASN A 194 20.79 -2.47 1.94
C ASN A 194 19.44 -3.14 2.23
N GLY A 195 18.64 -3.33 1.18
CA GLY A 195 17.29 -3.88 1.26
C GLY A 195 16.23 -2.90 1.78
N VAL A 196 16.54 -1.62 1.94
CA VAL A 196 15.56 -0.54 2.14
C VAL A 196 15.46 0.27 0.85
N LYS A 197 14.23 0.61 0.45
CA LYS A 197 13.98 1.38 -0.77
C LYS A 197 13.66 2.83 -0.46
N PHE A 198 13.98 3.72 -1.39
CA PHE A 198 13.61 5.13 -1.31
C PHE A 198 12.39 5.40 -2.16
N LEU A 199 11.49 6.24 -1.66
CA LEU A 199 10.42 6.82 -2.45
C LEU A 199 10.31 8.33 -2.14
N PRO A 200 10.40 9.22 -3.14
CA PRO A 200 10.16 10.64 -2.90
C PRO A 200 8.76 10.87 -2.31
N TYR A 201 8.64 11.75 -1.32
CA TYR A 201 7.36 12.08 -0.69
C TYR A 201 6.28 12.52 -1.71
N SER A 202 6.69 13.22 -2.78
CA SER A 202 5.78 13.63 -3.86
C SER A 202 5.02 12.46 -4.47
N SER A 203 5.63 11.27 -4.57
CA SER A 203 4.96 10.08 -5.09
C SER A 203 3.80 9.63 -4.20
N ILE A 204 3.90 9.82 -2.89
CA ILE A 204 2.83 9.54 -1.93
C ILE A 204 1.75 10.62 -2.00
N ALA A 205 2.15 11.89 -1.99
CA ALA A 205 1.22 13.00 -2.07
C ALA A 205 0.38 12.94 -3.37
N ASP A 206 1.05 12.71 -4.50
CA ASP A 206 0.41 12.65 -5.82
C ASP A 206 -0.50 11.44 -6.00
N THR A 207 -0.28 10.33 -5.27
CA THR A 207 -1.13 9.15 -5.40
C THR A 207 -2.22 9.10 -4.35
N LEU A 208 -1.94 9.42 -3.09
CA LEU A 208 -2.87 9.17 -1.99
C LEU A 208 -3.61 10.41 -1.50
N MET A 209 -2.97 11.59 -1.51
CA MET A 209 -3.51 12.80 -0.87
C MET A 209 -4.49 13.56 -1.79
N LYS A 210 -5.49 12.84 -2.29
CA LYS A 210 -6.53 13.31 -3.22
C LYS A 210 -7.89 12.73 -2.84
N PRO A 211 -9.01 13.35 -3.25
CA PRO A 211 -10.35 12.80 -2.98
C PRO A 211 -10.54 11.38 -3.54
N TYR A 212 -9.95 11.09 -4.70
CA TYR A 212 -9.87 9.75 -5.29
C TYR A 212 -8.41 9.35 -5.33
N HIS A 213 -7.96 8.54 -4.37
CA HIS A 213 -6.59 8.02 -4.36
C HIS A 213 -6.32 7.17 -5.61
N GLU A 214 -5.05 7.07 -5.97
CA GLU A 214 -4.54 6.30 -7.09
C GLU A 214 -3.64 5.16 -6.56
N LYS A 215 -4.19 4.34 -5.65
CA LYS A 215 -3.41 3.28 -5.00
C LYS A 215 -2.83 2.32 -6.04
N PHE A 216 -3.58 2.05 -7.10
CA PHE A 216 -3.09 1.24 -8.22
C PHE A 216 -1.73 1.73 -8.76
N LEU A 217 -1.52 3.04 -8.89
CA LEU A 217 -0.24 3.59 -9.32
C LEU A 217 0.82 3.43 -8.23
N LEU A 218 0.48 3.73 -6.98
CA LEU A 218 1.40 3.56 -5.86
C LEU A 218 1.89 2.12 -5.75
N THR A 219 1.00 1.13 -5.81
CA THR A 219 1.35 -0.28 -5.77
C THR A 219 2.29 -0.65 -6.91
N ASN A 220 2.03 -0.17 -8.13
CA ASN A 220 2.94 -0.40 -9.27
C ASN A 220 4.33 0.22 -9.06
N ILE A 221 4.42 1.40 -8.43
CA ILE A 221 5.70 2.02 -8.06
C ILE A 221 6.43 1.18 -7.02
N LEU A 222 5.73 0.77 -5.97
CA LEU A 222 6.27 -0.02 -4.87
C LEU A 222 6.79 -1.39 -5.33
N LEU A 223 6.00 -2.11 -6.15
CA LEU A 223 6.39 -3.41 -6.69
C LEU A 223 7.62 -3.31 -7.60
N LYS A 224 7.70 -2.26 -8.42
CA LYS A 224 8.91 -1.98 -9.21
C LYS A 224 10.10 -1.74 -8.30
N LEU A 225 9.95 -0.91 -7.26
CA LEU A 225 11.04 -0.66 -6.29
C LEU A 225 11.50 -1.93 -5.57
N SER A 226 10.59 -2.85 -5.23
CA SER A 226 10.94 -4.12 -4.59
C SER A 226 11.62 -5.11 -5.53
N ALA A 227 11.34 -5.06 -6.84
CA ALA A 227 11.89 -6.00 -7.82
C ALA A 227 13.37 -5.75 -8.16
N TYR A 228 13.87 -4.53 -7.96
CA TYR A 228 15.28 -4.22 -8.13
C TYR A 228 16.04 -4.56 -6.84
N GLU A 229 17.07 -5.39 -6.89
CA GLU A 229 18.03 -5.52 -5.79
C GLU A 229 19.01 -4.33 -5.83
N ASN A 230 19.38 -3.79 -4.65
CA ASN A 230 20.51 -2.87 -4.51
C ASN A 230 21.66 -3.66 -3.89
#